data_AF-A0A5C5Z459-F1
#
_entry.id   AF-A0A5C5Z459-F1
#
_cell.length_a   1.000
_cell.length_b   1.000
_cell.length_c   1.000
_cell.angle_alpha   90.00
_cell.angle_beta   90.00
_cell.angle_gamma   90.00
#
_symmetry.space_group_name_H-M   'P 1'
#
loop_
_entity.id
_entity.type
_entity.pdbx_description
1 polymer ?
#
loop_
_entity_poly.entity_id
_entity_poly.type
_entity_poly.pdbx_seq_one_letter_code
_entity_poly.pdbx_strand_id
1 'polypeptide(L)'
;MLEIDYSRCLAEWCDKVVWDIQLPQQWDTYFAGNGEKAALVASDERSNQRVGIRTKALLWPEDTLPFCKRVNEPVGIYTRDFSRSGAGFISSIEFFPEEQVRIVLPSFWVRVQIVRVRRVADSCFETGATLMQKFEPSPDAFTHPAAA
;
A
#
# COMPACT_ATOMS: atom_id res chain seq x y z
N MET A 1 -5.19 -13.26 22.00
CA MET A 1 -4.64 -14.56 21.54
C MET A 1 -5.22 -14.89 20.15
N LEU A 2 -4.92 -14.04 19.16
CA LEU A 2 -5.36 -14.13 17.76
C LEU A 2 -4.23 -13.76 16.75
N GLU A 3 -3.05 -13.35 17.23
CA GLU A 3 -1.92 -12.91 16.38
C GLU A 3 -1.36 -14.02 15.48
N ILE A 4 -1.46 -15.28 15.92
CA ILE A 4 -0.85 -16.42 15.22
C ILE A 4 -1.52 -16.71 13.86
N ASP A 5 -2.79 -16.33 13.65
CA ASP A 5 -3.49 -16.63 12.40
C ASP A 5 -3.34 -15.50 11.35
N TYR A 6 -3.45 -14.24 11.78
CA TYR A 6 -3.39 -13.11 10.84
C TYR A 6 -2.02 -12.96 10.18
N SER A 7 -0.93 -12.96 10.97
CA SER A 7 0.42 -12.80 10.40
C SER A 7 0.82 -13.99 9.54
N ARG A 8 0.35 -15.21 9.87
CA ARG A 8 0.55 -16.40 9.04
C ARG A 8 -0.20 -16.29 7.72
N CYS A 9 -1.49 -15.92 7.74
CA CYS A 9 -2.27 -15.68 6.52
C CYS A 9 -1.62 -14.63 5.61
N LEU A 10 -1.12 -13.53 6.20
CA LEU A 10 -0.39 -12.52 5.44
C LEU A 10 0.87 -13.09 4.78
N ALA A 11 1.65 -13.90 5.49
CA ALA A 11 2.85 -14.53 4.93
C ALA A 11 2.49 -15.49 3.78
N GLU A 12 1.49 -16.35 3.96
CA GLU A 12 1.02 -17.28 2.93
C GLU A 12 0.54 -16.57 1.66
N TRP A 13 -0.12 -15.42 1.80
CA TRP A 13 -0.52 -14.63 0.65
C TRP A 13 0.67 -13.88 0.01
N CYS A 14 1.62 -13.39 0.81
CA CYS A 14 2.85 -12.80 0.28
C CYS A 14 3.63 -13.80 -0.58
N ASP A 15 3.58 -15.09 -0.26
CA ASP A 15 4.24 -16.15 -1.04
C ASP A 15 3.49 -16.49 -2.34
N LYS A 16 2.19 -16.17 -2.44
CA LYS A 16 1.34 -16.46 -3.61
C LYS A 16 1.36 -15.37 -4.66
N VAL A 17 1.65 -14.13 -4.28
CA VAL A 17 1.68 -12.99 -5.22
C VAL A 17 3.00 -12.91 -5.97
N VAL A 18 2.94 -12.35 -7.18
CA VAL A 18 4.14 -12.06 -7.97
C VAL A 18 4.80 -10.78 -7.45
N TRP A 19 6.12 -10.82 -7.27
CA TRP A 19 6.95 -9.69 -6.85
C TRP A 19 7.85 -9.22 -8.00
N ASP A 20 7.27 -8.45 -8.93
CA ASP A 20 7.93 -7.95 -10.14
C ASP A 20 8.25 -6.44 -10.08
N ILE A 21 8.14 -5.83 -8.90
CA ILE A 21 8.52 -4.43 -8.67
C ILE A 21 10.02 -4.25 -8.90
N GLN A 22 10.40 -3.48 -9.92
CA GLN A 22 11.81 -3.18 -10.20
C GLN A 22 12.19 -1.82 -9.61
N LEU A 23 12.71 -1.84 -8.38
CA LEU A 23 13.21 -0.61 -7.76
C LEU A 23 14.41 -0.08 -8.55
N PRO A 24 14.47 1.24 -8.81
CA PRO A 24 15.61 1.84 -9.48
C PRO A 24 16.86 1.71 -8.61
N GLN A 25 18.05 1.66 -9.22
CA GLN A 25 19.32 1.43 -8.51
C GLN A 25 19.56 2.42 -7.36
N GLN A 26 19.08 3.65 -7.48
CA GLN A 26 19.21 4.68 -6.44
C GLN A 26 18.41 4.35 -5.16
N TRP A 27 17.58 3.30 -5.17
CA TRP A 27 16.77 2.82 -4.05
C TRP A 27 17.23 1.45 -3.53
N ASP A 28 18.50 1.10 -3.72
CA ASP A 28 19.13 -0.13 -3.20
C ASP A 28 18.89 -0.39 -1.70
N THR A 29 18.87 0.69 -0.92
CA THR A 29 18.68 0.70 0.54
C THR A 29 17.25 1.04 0.93
N TYR A 30 16.28 0.86 0.03
CA TYR A 30 14.89 1.28 0.22
C TYR A 30 14.35 0.88 1.60
N PHE A 31 14.43 -0.40 1.95
CA PHE A 31 13.86 -0.94 3.19
C PHE A 31 14.56 -0.47 4.48
N ALA A 32 15.75 0.13 4.39
CA ALA A 32 16.43 0.71 5.56
C ALA A 32 15.79 2.03 6.03
N GLY A 33 14.96 2.67 5.21
CA GLY A 33 14.38 3.99 5.48
C GLY A 33 13.16 4.02 6.40
N ASN A 34 13.10 3.14 7.41
CA ASN A 34 12.01 3.08 8.40
C ASN A 34 12.15 4.17 9.48
N GLY A 35 11.03 4.62 10.03
CA GLY A 35 10.97 5.58 11.14
C GLY A 35 10.45 6.96 10.74
N GLU A 36 10.41 7.88 11.70
CA GLU A 36 10.00 9.26 11.46
C GLU A 36 10.95 9.92 10.47
N LYS A 37 10.40 10.43 9.36
CA LYS A 37 11.16 11.35 8.51
C LYS A 37 11.00 12.74 9.10
N ALA A 38 12.11 13.36 9.48
CA ALA A 38 12.15 14.80 9.73
C ALA A 38 11.63 15.50 8.45
N ALA A 39 10.79 16.52 8.62
CA ALA A 39 10.38 17.39 7.51
C ALA A 39 11.65 18.05 6.95
N LEU A 40 12.18 17.52 5.86
CA LEU A 40 13.48 17.92 5.31
C LEU A 40 13.41 19.24 4.52
N VAL A 41 12.25 19.89 4.41
CA VAL A 41 12.10 21.08 3.57
C VAL A 41 11.17 22.10 4.22
N ALA A 42 11.62 23.36 4.29
CA ALA A 42 10.84 24.50 4.76
C ALA A 42 9.61 24.84 3.89
N SER A 43 9.39 24.10 2.79
CA SER A 43 8.26 24.21 1.86
C SER A 43 7.32 23.00 1.91
N ASP A 44 7.39 22.17 2.95
CA ASP A 44 6.48 21.03 3.10
C ASP A 44 5.10 21.54 3.55
N GLU A 45 4.21 21.85 2.60
CA GLU A 45 2.81 22.30 2.85
C GLU A 45 1.91 21.20 3.46
N ARG A 46 2.47 20.04 3.78
CA ARG A 46 1.71 18.92 4.34
C ARG A 46 1.25 19.25 5.76
N SER A 47 -0.05 19.08 5.98
CA SER A 47 -0.68 19.26 7.29
C SER A 47 -0.34 18.15 8.30
N ASN A 48 0.16 16.99 7.85
CA ASN A 48 0.45 15.83 8.71
C ASN A 48 1.83 15.24 8.43
N GLN A 49 2.61 15.04 9.50
CA GLN A 49 3.87 14.32 9.46
C GLN A 49 3.66 12.87 8.99
N ARG A 50 4.57 12.38 8.15
CA ARG A 50 4.56 10.99 7.68
C ARG A 50 5.65 10.19 8.36
N VAL A 51 5.29 9.00 8.85
CA VAL A 51 6.22 7.99 9.35
C VAL A 51 6.58 7.09 8.18
N GLY A 52 7.88 6.94 7.91
CA GLY A 52 8.39 5.98 6.94
C GLY A 52 8.15 4.56 7.42
N ILE A 53 7.31 3.82 6.71
CA ILE A 53 7.07 2.40 6.94
C ILE A 53 7.33 1.74 5.59
N ARG A 54 8.49 1.11 5.47
CA ARG A 54 9.00 0.46 4.27
C ARG A 54 9.07 -1.03 4.49
N THR A 55 8.00 -1.70 4.10
CA THR A 55 7.87 -3.15 4.22
C THR A 55 7.09 -3.70 3.04
N LYS A 56 7.11 -5.02 2.89
CA LYS A 56 6.19 -5.74 2.01
C LYS A 56 4.78 -5.71 2.60
N ALA A 57 3.81 -5.50 1.74
CA ALA A 57 2.39 -5.58 2.06
C ALA A 57 1.60 -6.13 0.88
N LEU A 58 0.34 -6.45 1.11
CA LEU A 58 -0.59 -6.85 0.07
C LEU A 58 -1.60 -5.74 -0.19
N LEU A 59 -2.06 -5.64 -1.43
CA LEU A 59 -3.05 -4.69 -1.86
C LEU A 59 -4.16 -5.41 -2.64
N TRP A 60 -5.42 -5.18 -2.30
CA TRP A 60 -6.58 -5.62 -3.08
C TRP A 60 -7.27 -4.42 -3.72
N PRO A 61 -7.51 -4.44 -5.05
CA PRO A 61 -8.46 -3.51 -5.67
C PRO A 61 -9.87 -3.77 -5.14
N GLU A 62 -10.57 -2.73 -4.67
CA GLU A 62 -11.95 -2.84 -4.18
C GLU A 62 -12.94 -2.07 -5.07
N ASP A 63 -12.60 -0.84 -5.47
CA ASP A 63 -13.39 -0.02 -6.37
C ASP A 63 -12.52 0.48 -7.52
N THR A 64 -12.91 0.15 -8.75
CA THR A 64 -12.11 0.37 -9.96
C THR A 64 -12.86 1.25 -10.94
N LEU A 65 -12.14 2.01 -11.76
CA LEU A 65 -12.78 2.89 -12.72
C LEU A 65 -13.49 2.10 -13.84
N PRO A 66 -14.62 2.61 -14.38
CA PRO A 66 -15.39 1.89 -15.41
C PRO A 66 -14.59 1.50 -16.66
N PHE A 67 -13.59 2.31 -17.02
CA PHE A 67 -12.71 2.10 -18.18
C PHE A 67 -11.47 1.24 -17.87
N CYS A 68 -11.20 0.95 -16.60
CA CYS A 68 -10.05 0.16 -16.16
C CYS A 68 -10.48 -0.84 -15.09
N LYS A 69 -11.27 -1.83 -15.50
CA LYS A 69 -11.68 -2.91 -14.60
C LYS A 69 -10.46 -3.74 -14.24
N ARG A 70 -10.23 -3.92 -12.94
CA ARG A 70 -9.18 -4.81 -12.44
C ARG A 70 -9.75 -6.17 -12.09
N VAL A 71 -8.91 -7.18 -12.26
CA VAL A 71 -9.15 -8.48 -11.66
C VAL A 71 -9.02 -8.29 -10.14
N ASN A 72 -9.97 -8.83 -9.38
CA ASN A 72 -9.95 -8.73 -7.92
C ASN A 72 -8.98 -9.77 -7.32
N GLU A 73 -7.71 -9.60 -7.66
CA GLU A 73 -6.59 -10.40 -7.17
C GLU A 73 -5.64 -9.52 -6.34
N PRO A 74 -5.01 -10.08 -5.29
CA PRO A 74 -4.03 -9.35 -4.53
C PRO A 74 -2.78 -9.03 -5.33
N VAL A 75 -2.24 -7.86 -5.08
CA VAL A 75 -0.99 -7.36 -5.64
C VAL A 75 0.02 -7.18 -4.52
N GLY A 76 1.24 -7.66 -4.71
CA GLY A 76 2.36 -7.35 -3.81
C GLY A 76 2.78 -5.89 -3.95
N ILE A 77 2.91 -5.18 -2.84
CA ILE A 77 3.36 -3.78 -2.81
C ILE A 77 4.50 -3.57 -1.81
N TYR A 78 5.26 -2.50 -2.00
CA TYR A 78 6.16 -1.98 -0.97
C TYR A 78 5.58 -0.70 -0.40
N THR A 79 5.32 -0.69 0.90
CA THR A 79 4.87 0.54 1.57
C THR A 79 6.02 1.54 1.62
N ARG A 80 5.69 2.83 1.66
CA ARG A 80 6.68 3.91 1.73
C ARG A 80 6.58 4.68 3.02
N ASP A 81 5.36 5.12 3.32
CA ASP A 81 5.06 5.99 4.45
C ASP A 81 3.56 6.00 4.76
N PHE A 82 3.23 6.37 6.00
CA PHE A 82 1.87 6.60 6.47
C PHE A 82 1.79 7.89 7.26
N SER A 83 0.64 8.56 7.22
CA SER A 83 0.27 9.65 8.11
C SER A 83 -1.13 9.39 8.67
N ARG A 84 -1.68 10.36 9.43
CA ARG A 84 -3.07 10.29 9.88
C ARG A 84 -4.09 10.28 8.74
N SER A 85 -3.73 10.81 7.58
CA SER A 85 -4.67 11.07 6.49
C SER A 85 -4.24 10.49 5.15
N GLY A 86 -3.09 9.80 5.06
CA GLY A 86 -2.61 9.28 3.80
C GLY A 86 -1.59 8.17 3.92
N ALA A 87 -1.39 7.49 2.81
CA ALA A 87 -0.42 6.43 2.65
C ALA A 87 0.37 6.63 1.35
N GLY A 88 1.62 6.17 1.36
CA GLY A 88 2.46 6.06 0.17
C GLY A 88 2.89 4.61 0.00
N PHE A 89 2.89 4.14 -1.24
CA PHE A 89 3.38 2.80 -1.58
C PHE A 89 3.93 2.73 -3.00
N ILE A 90 4.54 1.60 -3.34
CA ILE A 90 5.08 1.27 -4.65
C ILE A 90 4.42 -0.02 -5.13
N SER A 91 3.95 -0.02 -6.37
CA SER A 91 3.37 -1.17 -7.05
C SER A 91 4.06 -1.42 -8.39
N SER A 92 3.92 -2.65 -8.91
CA SER A 92 4.38 -3.01 -10.25
C SER A 92 3.41 -2.65 -11.35
N ILE A 93 2.15 -2.44 -10.99
CA ILE A 93 1.09 -1.98 -11.89
C ILE A 93 0.75 -0.52 -11.61
N GLU A 94 0.28 0.16 -12.65
CA GLU A 94 -0.27 1.51 -12.56
C GLU A 94 -1.66 1.47 -11.91
N PHE A 95 -1.88 2.35 -10.93
CA PHE A 95 -3.19 2.71 -10.39
C PHE A 95 -3.63 4.08 -10.93
N PHE A 96 -4.92 4.37 -10.84
CA PHE A 96 -5.50 5.63 -11.28
C PHE A 96 -6.14 6.34 -10.10
N PRO A 97 -6.17 7.70 -10.12
CA PRO A 97 -6.92 8.46 -9.14
C PRO A 97 -8.35 7.96 -8.98
N GLU A 98 -8.89 8.12 -7.77
CA GLU A 98 -10.24 7.71 -7.36
C GLU A 98 -10.46 6.20 -7.16
N GLU A 99 -9.58 5.34 -7.68
CA GLU A 99 -9.61 3.92 -7.35
C GLU A 99 -9.50 3.72 -5.82
N GLN A 100 -10.27 2.77 -5.28
CA GLN A 100 -10.19 2.40 -3.87
C GLN A 100 -9.53 1.04 -3.75
N VAL A 101 -8.57 0.98 -2.83
CA VAL A 101 -7.80 -0.23 -2.57
C VAL A 101 -7.71 -0.47 -1.08
N ARG A 102 -7.63 -1.75 -0.74
CA ARG A 102 -7.33 -2.22 0.60
C ARG A 102 -5.86 -2.59 0.70
N ILE A 103 -5.15 -2.10 1.72
CA ILE A 103 -3.77 -2.48 2.01
C ILE A 103 -3.71 -3.25 3.33
N VAL A 104 -3.09 -4.43 3.30
CA VAL A 104 -2.96 -5.35 4.44
C VAL A 104 -1.53 -5.36 4.94
N LEU A 105 -1.33 -4.95 6.20
CA LEU A 105 -0.03 -4.91 6.88
C LEU A 105 -0.03 -5.85 8.10
N PRO A 106 1.13 -6.18 8.69
CA PRO A 106 1.22 -7.14 9.79
C PRO A 106 0.40 -6.80 11.05
N SER A 107 0.18 -5.52 11.35
CA SER A 107 -0.46 -5.07 12.59
C SER A 107 -1.77 -4.30 12.40
N PHE A 108 -2.18 -4.03 11.16
CA PHE A 108 -3.45 -3.40 10.83
C PHE A 108 -3.70 -3.52 9.32
N TRP A 109 -4.90 -3.18 8.87
CA TRP A 109 -5.18 -2.99 7.45
C TRP A 109 -5.96 -1.70 7.23
N VAL A 110 -5.92 -1.17 6.02
CA VAL A 110 -6.51 0.13 5.69
C VAL A 110 -7.24 0.08 4.35
N ARG A 111 -8.24 0.96 4.21
CA ARG A 111 -8.80 1.36 2.92
C ARG A 111 -8.28 2.74 2.56
N VAL A 112 -7.84 2.87 1.33
CA VAL A 112 -7.30 4.12 0.80
C VAL A 112 -7.86 4.41 -0.58
N GLN A 113 -8.01 5.69 -0.88
CA GLN A 113 -8.35 6.15 -2.22
C GLN A 113 -7.10 6.72 -2.90
N ILE A 114 -6.84 6.29 -4.13
CA ILE A 114 -5.69 6.76 -4.90
C ILE A 114 -5.88 8.23 -5.26
N VAL A 115 -4.83 9.04 -5.04
CA VAL A 115 -4.85 10.50 -5.34
C VAL A 115 -3.84 10.84 -6.43
N ARG A 116 -2.69 10.18 -6.43
CA ARG A 116 -1.63 10.42 -7.42
C ARG A 116 -0.86 9.15 -7.68
N VAL A 117 -0.41 9.00 -8.92
CA VAL A 117 0.52 7.94 -9.34
C VAL A 117 1.61 8.56 -10.20
N ARG A 118 2.83 8.07 -10.03
CA ARG A 118 3.99 8.46 -10.83
C ARG A 118 4.78 7.21 -11.19
N ARG A 119 5.03 6.99 -12.47
CA ARG A 119 6.00 5.99 -12.91
C ARG A 119 7.42 6.46 -12.59
N VAL A 120 8.20 5.59 -11.94
CA VAL A 120 9.59 5.87 -11.54
C VAL A 120 10.57 5.05 -12.38
N ALA A 121 10.23 3.81 -12.69
CA ALA A 121 10.97 2.92 -13.57
C ALA A 121 10.01 1.94 -14.28
N ASP A 122 10.54 0.92 -14.94
CA ASP A 122 9.75 -0.19 -15.45
C ASP A 122 9.16 -0.98 -14.27
N SER A 123 7.87 -1.30 -14.35
CA SER A 123 7.12 -1.96 -13.27
C SER A 123 7.38 -1.36 -11.88
N CYS A 124 7.47 -0.03 -11.79
CA CYS A 124 7.70 0.68 -10.53
C CYS A 124 6.93 1.99 -10.53
N PHE A 125 5.75 1.96 -9.89
CA PHE A 125 4.85 3.09 -9.77
C PHE A 125 4.78 3.55 -8.32
N GLU A 126 5.18 4.80 -8.09
CA GLU A 126 4.99 5.44 -6.80
C GLU A 126 3.57 5.99 -6.70
N THR A 127 2.84 5.52 -5.70
CA THR A 127 1.43 5.86 -5.49
C THR A 127 1.24 6.59 -4.17
N GLY A 128 0.47 7.67 -4.21
CA GLY A 128 0.01 8.41 -3.04
C GLY A 128 -1.50 8.30 -2.92
N ALA A 129 -1.97 7.98 -1.72
CA ALA A 129 -3.38 7.74 -1.44
C ALA A 129 -3.83 8.48 -0.16
N THR A 130 -5.12 8.77 -0.08
CA THR A 130 -5.79 9.29 1.12
C THR A 130 -6.32 8.13 1.94
N LEU A 131 -6.08 8.16 3.26
CA LEU A 131 -6.58 7.15 4.18
C LEU A 131 -8.08 7.37 4.41
N MET A 132 -8.89 6.36 4.08
CA MET A 132 -10.34 6.39 4.28
C MET A 132 -10.71 5.76 5.62
N GLN A 133 -10.17 4.57 5.89
CA GLN A 133 -10.46 3.82 7.10
C GLN A 133 -9.28 2.96 7.52
N LYS A 134 -9.10 2.80 8.83
CA LYS A 134 -8.14 1.89 9.45
C LYS A 134 -8.88 0.84 10.27
N PHE A 135 -8.40 -0.39 10.23
CA PHE A 135 -8.97 -1.53 10.91
C PHE A 135 -7.91 -2.30 11.68
N GLU A 136 -8.32 -2.93 12.77
CA GLU A 136 -7.50 -3.88 13.50
C GLU A 136 -7.32 -5.19 12.70
N PRO A 137 -6.26 -5.99 12.97
CA PRO A 137 -6.06 -7.28 12.33
C PRO A 137 -7.28 -8.19 12.45
N SER A 138 -7.84 -8.60 11.32
CA SER A 138 -8.96 -9.54 11.25
C SER A 138 -8.90 -10.38 9.98
N PRO A 139 -9.56 -11.55 9.95
CA PRO A 139 -9.69 -12.34 8.73
C PRO A 139 -10.29 -11.56 7.55
N ASP A 140 -11.12 -10.56 7.84
CA ASP A 140 -11.77 -9.72 6.82
C ASP A 140 -10.78 -8.97 5.92
N ALA A 141 -9.55 -8.76 6.39
CA ALA A 141 -8.48 -8.18 5.59
C ALA A 141 -8.16 -9.00 4.34
N PHE A 142 -8.43 -10.32 4.38
CA PHE A 142 -8.14 -11.27 3.30
C PHE A 142 -9.40 -11.74 2.56
N THR A 143 -10.60 -11.35 3.03
CA THR A 143 -11.87 -11.76 2.40
C THR A 143 -12.37 -10.69 1.45
N HIS A 144 -13.15 -11.10 0.45
CA HIS A 144 -13.80 -10.19 -0.48
C HIS A 144 -15.05 -9.56 0.19
N PRO A 145 -15.27 -8.24 0.17
CA PRO A 145 -16.58 -7.69 0.50
C PRO A 145 -17.54 -8.09 -0.63
N ALA A 146 -18.42 -9.08 -0.40
CA ALA A 146 -19.35 -9.58 -1.44
C ALA A 146 -19.94 -8.40 -2.22
N ALA A 147 -19.85 -8.45 -3.55
CA ALA A 147 -20.39 -7.41 -4.40
C ALA A 147 -21.85 -7.16 -4.01
N ALA A 148 -22.15 -5.94 -3.56
CA ALA A 148 -23.50 -5.49 -3.26
C ALA A 148 -24.29 -5.26 -4.55
#